data_AF-Q6CJC6-F1
#
_entry.id   AF-Q6CJC6-F1
#
_cell.length_a   1.000
_cell.length_b   1.000
_cell.length_c   1.000
_cell.angle_alpha   90.00
_cell.angle_beta   90.00
_cell.angle_gamma   90.00
#
_symmetry.space_group_name_H-M   'P 1'
#
loop_
_entity.id
_entity.type
_entity.pdbx_description
1 polymer ?
#
loop_
_entity_poly.entity_id
_entity_poly.type
_entity_poly.pdbx_seq_one_letter_code
_entity_poly.pdbx_strand_id
1 'polypeptide(L)'
;MVSERCTQRIELLQHLLRVCNGEQWLFNSFELSIPQMRRYNMKCEVVQFSLEKLKIIYDMNNLTGSDKVNEKLLYQLNERLKIIFTKSGRSKSILDPHALTAALIDLLIRVCGVMTKSETRMIGVPILESIERLIDESFIKPYCQGLLNFSRGSSSPSSSSS
;
A
#
# COMPACT_ATOMS: atom_id res chain seq x y z
N MET A 1 -16.27 11.30 10.62
CA MET A 1 -16.38 10.23 9.60
C MET A 1 -15.15 10.15 8.69
N VAL A 2 -14.90 11.07 7.73
CA VAL A 2 -13.69 10.98 6.86
C VAL A 2 -12.40 11.03 7.67
N SER A 3 -12.26 12.03 8.55
CA SER A 3 -11.06 12.17 9.40
C SER A 3 -10.80 10.94 10.28
N GLU A 4 -11.82 10.42 10.97
CA GLU A 4 -11.72 9.21 11.79
C GLU A 4 -11.32 7.96 10.98
N ARG A 5 -11.94 7.75 9.80
CA ARG A 5 -11.55 6.65 8.91
C ARG A 5 -10.12 6.82 8.39
N CYS A 6 -9.71 8.04 8.07
CA CYS A 6 -8.33 8.35 7.69
C CYS A 6 -7.35 8.02 8.83
N THR A 7 -7.67 8.34 10.08
CA THR A 7 -6.85 7.96 11.24
C THR A 7 -6.69 6.44 11.34
N GLN A 8 -7.80 5.69 11.26
CA GLN A 8 -7.75 4.22 11.26
C GLN A 8 -6.93 3.66 10.09
N ARG A 9 -7.00 4.29 8.91
CA ARG A 9 -6.19 3.89 7.75
C ARG A 9 -4.72 4.23 7.94
N ILE A 10 -4.39 5.35 8.56
CA ILE A 10 -3.01 5.72 8.92
C ILE A 10 -2.42 4.66 9.85
N GLU A 11 -3.14 4.28 10.91
CA GLU A 11 -2.68 3.26 11.86
C GLU A 11 -2.42 1.91 11.16
N LEU A 12 -3.35 1.48 10.30
CA LEU A 12 -3.18 0.25 9.52
C LEU A 12 -1.99 0.35 8.55
N LEU A 13 -1.86 1.44 7.81
CA LEU A 13 -0.75 1.64 6.87
C LEU A 13 0.60 1.71 7.60
N GLN A 14 0.65 2.33 8.79
CA GLN A 14 1.85 2.34 9.63
C GLN A 14 2.22 0.94 10.10
N HIS A 15 1.23 0.13 10.50
CA HIS A 15 1.44 -1.29 10.80
C HIS A 15 2.02 -2.03 9.58
N LEU A 16 1.40 -1.88 8.42
CA LEU A 16 1.86 -2.51 7.18
C LEU A 16 3.28 -2.04 6.78
N LEU A 17 3.63 -0.78 7.05
CA LEU A 17 4.97 -0.25 6.80
C LEU A 17 6.00 -0.91 7.72
N ARG A 18 5.71 -1.04 9.02
CA ARG A 18 6.58 -1.73 9.98
C ARG A 18 6.74 -3.21 9.62
N VAL A 19 5.66 -3.87 9.21
CA VAL A 19 5.71 -5.24 8.69
C VAL A 19 6.59 -5.31 7.45
N CYS A 20 6.43 -4.38 6.50
CA CYS A 20 7.28 -4.28 5.33
C CYS A 20 8.75 -4.17 5.74
N ASN A 21 9.10 -3.30 6.66
CA ASN A 21 10.48 -3.13 7.13
C ASN A 21 11.02 -4.31 7.97
N GLY A 22 10.20 -5.33 8.28
CA GLY A 22 10.58 -6.44 9.16
C GLY A 22 10.62 -6.06 10.65
N GLU A 23 10.03 -4.93 11.02
CA GLU A 23 10.01 -4.40 12.39
C GLU A 23 8.84 -4.95 13.22
N GLN A 24 7.82 -5.50 12.57
CA GLN A 24 6.61 -6.00 13.23
C GLN A 24 6.05 -7.24 12.52
N TRP A 25 5.43 -8.13 13.30
CA TRP A 25 4.69 -9.27 12.75
C TRP A 25 3.41 -8.83 12.06
N LEU A 26 3.04 -9.53 10.98
CA LEU A 26 1.83 -9.21 10.23
C LEU A 26 0.57 -9.49 11.07
N PHE A 27 0.57 -10.62 11.76
CA PHE A 27 -0.41 -11.03 12.76
C PHE A 27 0.32 -11.51 14.01
N ASN A 28 -0.38 -11.61 15.14
CA ASN A 28 0.18 -12.05 16.43
C ASN A 28 0.96 -13.39 16.39
N SER A 29 0.87 -14.14 15.30
CA SER A 29 1.51 -15.46 15.15
C SER A 29 2.26 -15.63 13.83
N PHE A 30 2.39 -14.59 13.01
CA PHE A 30 2.94 -14.72 11.67
C PHE A 30 3.89 -13.60 11.29
N GLU A 31 5.17 -13.97 11.20
CA GLU A 31 6.24 -13.15 10.67
C GLU A 31 6.46 -13.46 9.20
N LEU A 32 6.47 -12.42 8.36
CA LEU A 32 6.79 -12.54 6.95
C LEU A 32 8.28 -12.30 6.76
N SER A 33 9.00 -13.28 6.21
CA SER A 33 10.38 -13.04 5.77
C SER A 33 10.42 -12.05 4.59
N ILE A 34 11.50 -11.26 4.49
CA ILE A 34 11.70 -10.30 3.38
C ILE A 34 11.53 -10.96 1.99
N PRO A 35 12.02 -12.18 1.72
CA PRO A 35 11.77 -12.86 0.44
C PRO A 35 10.28 -13.16 0.18
N GLN A 36 9.52 -13.56 1.20
CA GLN A 36 8.08 -13.78 1.08
C GLN A 36 7.35 -12.46 0.77
N MET A 37 7.71 -11.39 1.48
CA MET A 37 7.16 -10.05 1.22
C MET A 37 7.44 -9.60 -0.21
N ARG A 38 8.69 -9.71 -0.69
CA ARG A 38 9.05 -9.40 -2.08
C ARG A 38 8.19 -10.19 -3.07
N ARG A 39 7.98 -11.48 -2.83
CA ARG A 39 7.16 -12.35 -3.69
C ARG A 39 5.69 -11.92 -3.72
N TYR A 40 5.14 -11.49 -2.59
CA TYR A 40 3.76 -10.99 -2.53
C TYR A 40 3.64 -9.59 -3.15
N ASN A 41 4.59 -8.70 -2.90
CA ASN A 41 4.64 -7.35 -3.47
C ASN A 41 4.77 -7.39 -5.00
N MET A 42 5.53 -8.35 -5.56
CA MET A 42 5.61 -8.56 -7.02
C MET A 42 4.27 -8.95 -7.67
N LYS A 43 3.34 -9.56 -6.91
CA LYS A 43 2.00 -9.90 -7.39
C LYS A 43 1.05 -8.69 -7.37
N CYS A 44 1.39 -7.63 -6.64
CA CYS A 44 0.63 -6.40 -6.68
C CYS A 44 0.96 -5.63 -7.96
N GLU A 45 0.03 -5.62 -8.91
CA GLU A 45 0.16 -4.89 -10.18
C GLU A 45 0.27 -3.37 -9.99
N VAL A 46 -0.16 -2.84 -8.84
CA VAL A 46 0.00 -1.42 -8.49
C VAL A 46 1.44 -1.12 -8.08
N VAL A 47 2.13 -2.08 -7.46
CA VAL A 47 3.55 -2.03 -7.07
C VAL A 47 4.47 -2.29 -8.27
N GLN A 48 3.94 -2.68 -9.43
CA GLN A 48 4.71 -2.70 -10.68
C GLN A 48 4.84 -1.26 -11.18
N PHE A 49 5.88 -0.57 -10.70
CA PHE A 49 6.12 0.83 -11.00
C PHE A 49 6.66 1.03 -12.42
N SER A 50 6.07 1.99 -13.14
CA SER A 50 6.71 2.65 -14.27
C SER A 50 7.49 3.87 -13.76
N LEU A 51 8.42 4.36 -14.59
CA LEU A 51 9.14 5.62 -14.34
C LEU A 51 8.18 6.80 -14.12
N GLU A 52 7.04 6.80 -14.82
CA GLU A 52 5.97 7.77 -14.65
C GLU A 52 5.35 7.71 -13.24
N LYS A 53 4.99 6.53 -12.74
CA LYS A 53 4.44 6.38 -11.39
C LYS A 53 5.42 6.81 -10.31
N LEU A 54 6.71 6.57 -10.49
CA LEU A 54 7.76 7.02 -9.57
C LEU A 54 7.85 8.54 -9.51
N LYS A 55 7.85 9.19 -10.67
CA LYS A 55 7.81 10.65 -10.75
C LYS A 55 6.58 11.19 -10.03
N ILE A 56 5.43 10.55 -10.21
CA ILE A 56 4.18 10.93 -9.53
C ILE A 56 4.29 10.76 -8.01
N ILE A 57 4.87 9.66 -7.51
CA ILE A 57 5.11 9.50 -6.05
C ILE A 57 6.00 10.63 -5.52
N TYR A 58 7.09 10.93 -6.22
CA TYR A 58 7.99 12.03 -5.83
C TYR A 58 7.26 13.38 -5.80
N ASP A 59 6.51 13.69 -6.85
CA ASP A 59 5.73 14.93 -6.94
C ASP A 59 4.68 15.01 -5.82
N MET A 60 3.99 13.90 -5.51
CA MET A 60 3.01 13.85 -4.44
C MET A 60 3.62 14.00 -3.05
N ASN A 61 4.83 13.47 -2.81
CA ASN A 61 5.55 13.67 -1.55
C ASN A 61 5.88 15.15 -1.32
N ASN A 62 6.22 15.89 -2.38
CA ASN A 62 6.42 17.34 -2.29
C ASN A 62 5.10 18.09 -2.05
N LEU A 63 4.02 17.68 -2.69
CA LEU A 63 2.69 18.30 -2.53
C LEU A 63 2.09 18.09 -1.14
N THR A 64 2.29 16.92 -0.54
CA THR A 64 1.77 16.58 0.79
C THR A 64 2.54 17.23 1.95
N GLY A 65 3.69 17.87 1.67
CA GLY A 65 4.46 18.64 2.64
C GLY A 65 3.96 20.08 2.88
N SER A 66 2.91 20.52 2.19
CA SER A 66 2.33 21.86 2.37
C SER A 66 1.48 21.95 3.64
N ASP A 67 1.72 22.97 4.48
CA ASP A 67 0.97 23.20 5.72
C ASP A 67 -0.51 23.58 5.50
N LYS A 68 -0.85 24.13 4.33
CA LYS A 68 -2.22 24.50 3.98
C LYS A 68 -2.85 23.45 3.08
N VAL A 69 -3.90 22.80 3.58
CA VAL A 69 -4.75 21.90 2.81
C VAL A 69 -5.88 22.69 2.18
N ASN A 70 -5.86 22.84 0.87
CA ASN A 70 -6.94 23.46 0.10
C ASN A 70 -7.58 22.43 -0.84
N GLU A 71 -8.76 22.76 -1.36
CA GLU A 71 -9.50 21.87 -2.25
C GLU A 71 -8.71 21.54 -3.53
N LYS A 72 -7.98 22.51 -4.08
CA LYS A 72 -7.10 22.31 -5.25
C LYS A 72 -6.05 21.22 -5.02
N LEU A 73 -5.44 21.17 -3.83
CA LEU A 73 -4.50 20.12 -3.45
C LEU A 73 -5.17 18.75 -3.45
N LEU A 74 -6.39 18.64 -2.90
CA LEU A 74 -7.11 17.37 -2.86
C LEU A 74 -7.46 16.87 -4.27
N TYR A 75 -7.86 17.75 -5.19
CA TYR A 75 -8.06 17.41 -6.60
C TYR A 75 -6.77 16.90 -7.23
N GLN A 76 -5.67 17.60 -7.01
CA GLN A 76 -4.34 17.21 -7.48
C GLN A 76 -3.87 15.87 -6.93
N LEU A 77 -4.19 15.55 -5.68
CA LEU A 77 -3.89 14.25 -5.07
C LEU A 77 -4.76 13.15 -5.69
N ASN A 78 -6.07 13.40 -5.84
CA ASN A 78 -7.00 12.43 -6.42
C ASN A 78 -6.60 12.03 -7.85
N GLU A 79 -6.26 12.99 -8.71
CA GLU A 79 -5.83 12.72 -10.08
C GLU A 79 -4.56 11.88 -10.13
N ARG A 80 -3.57 12.22 -9.30
CA ARG A 80 -2.30 11.48 -9.25
C ARG A 80 -2.46 10.08 -8.68
N LEU A 81 -3.29 9.91 -7.66
CA LEU A 81 -3.61 8.58 -7.10
C LEU A 81 -4.28 7.69 -8.14
N LYS A 82 -5.19 8.21 -8.97
CA LYS A 82 -5.79 7.44 -10.07
C LYS A 82 -4.71 6.90 -11.03
N ILE A 83 -3.70 7.69 -11.36
CA ILE A 83 -2.60 7.24 -12.22
C ILE A 83 -1.76 6.17 -11.51
N ILE A 84 -1.42 6.36 -10.22
CA ILE A 84 -0.70 5.35 -9.43
C ILE A 84 -1.48 4.03 -9.39
N PHE A 85 -2.80 4.10 -9.15
CA PHE A 85 -3.67 2.92 -8.99
C PHE A 85 -4.03 2.26 -10.32
N THR A 86 -3.78 2.93 -11.44
CA THR A 86 -3.97 2.34 -12.76
C THR A 86 -3.02 1.14 -12.89
N LYS A 87 -3.57 -0.04 -13.11
CA LYS A 87 -2.79 -1.26 -13.33
C LYS A 87 -1.89 -1.06 -14.54
N SER A 88 -0.59 -1.12 -14.32
CA SER A 88 0.38 -1.11 -15.41
C SER A 88 0.67 -2.56 -15.76
N GLY A 89 0.62 -2.90 -17.05
CA GLY A 89 1.11 -4.21 -17.50
C GLY A 89 2.58 -4.42 -17.07
N ARG A 90 3.06 -5.67 -17.14
CA ARG A 90 4.39 -6.08 -16.65
C ARG A 90 5.48 -5.09 -17.08
N SER A 91 5.89 -4.18 -16.19
CA SER A 91 7.04 -3.31 -16.44
C SER A 91 8.29 -4.08 -16.06
N LYS A 92 9.29 -4.12 -16.95
CA LYS A 92 10.63 -4.60 -16.59
C LYS A 92 11.33 -3.54 -15.75
N SER A 93 10.82 -3.30 -14.54
CA SER A 93 11.44 -2.40 -13.59
C SER A 93 12.66 -3.09 -12.97
N ILE A 94 13.81 -2.39 -12.95
CA ILE A 94 15.05 -2.82 -12.28
C ILE A 94 14.96 -2.52 -10.77
N LEU A 95 13.95 -1.78 -10.33
CA LEU A 95 13.85 -1.26 -8.97
C LEU A 95 13.30 -2.32 -8.01
N ASP A 96 13.82 -2.31 -6.77
CA ASP A 96 13.40 -3.25 -5.73
C ASP A 96 11.89 -3.06 -5.42
N PRO A 97 11.04 -4.05 -5.70
CA PRO A 97 9.61 -3.99 -5.41
C PRO A 97 9.32 -3.72 -3.93
N HIS A 98 10.24 -4.10 -3.05
CA HIS A 98 10.13 -3.85 -1.63
C HIS A 98 10.17 -2.35 -1.28
N ALA A 99 11.24 -1.66 -1.70
CA ALA A 99 11.42 -0.24 -1.46
C ALA A 99 10.27 0.59 -2.08
N LEU A 100 9.81 0.16 -3.25
CA LEU A 100 8.66 0.76 -3.93
C LEU A 100 7.35 0.60 -3.16
N THR A 101 7.14 -0.58 -2.56
CA THR A 101 5.98 -0.82 -1.71
C THR A 101 6.01 0.05 -0.46
N ALA A 102 7.17 0.15 0.20
CA ALA A 102 7.35 1.00 1.37
C ALA A 102 7.09 2.49 1.02
N ALA A 103 7.63 2.97 -0.10
CA ALA A 103 7.40 4.34 -0.56
C ALA A 103 5.92 4.63 -0.87
N LEU A 104 5.22 3.66 -1.47
CA LEU A 104 3.78 3.78 -1.71
C LEU A 104 3.00 3.85 -0.39
N ILE A 105 3.32 3.00 0.58
CA ILE A 105 2.66 3.01 1.90
C ILE A 105 2.90 4.37 2.60
N ASP A 106 4.13 4.88 2.60
CA ASP A 106 4.47 6.18 3.19
C ASP A 106 3.67 7.32 2.55
N LEU A 107 3.56 7.32 1.21
CA LEU A 107 2.74 8.29 0.49
C LEU A 107 1.26 8.22 0.91
N LEU A 108 0.69 7.02 1.02
CA LEU A 108 -0.72 6.85 1.41
C LEU A 108 -0.96 7.36 2.84
N ILE A 109 -0.01 7.14 3.75
CA ILE A 109 -0.05 7.71 5.11
C ILE A 109 -0.12 9.24 5.05
N ARG A 110 0.76 9.87 4.26
CA ARG A 110 0.79 11.32 4.09
C ARG A 110 -0.51 11.86 3.49
N VAL A 111 -1.04 11.20 2.46
CA VAL A 111 -2.32 11.59 1.85
C VAL A 111 -3.45 11.50 2.87
N CYS A 112 -3.56 10.41 3.62
CA CYS A 112 -4.55 10.30 4.69
C CYS A 112 -4.36 11.40 5.75
N GLY A 113 -3.11 11.76 6.10
CA GLY A 113 -2.80 12.84 7.03
C GLY A 113 -3.14 14.24 6.51
N VAL A 114 -3.08 14.46 5.19
CA VAL A 114 -3.61 15.68 4.56
C VAL A 114 -5.14 15.70 4.65
N MET A 115 -5.78 14.55 4.44
CA MET A 115 -7.24 14.43 4.49
C MET A 115 -7.82 14.56 5.89
N THR A 116 -7.11 14.13 6.94
CA THR A 116 -7.57 14.33 8.34
C THR A 116 -7.66 15.82 8.71
N LYS A 117 -6.81 16.65 8.11
CA LYS A 117 -6.77 18.11 8.27
C LYS A 117 -7.74 18.85 7.34
N SER A 118 -8.37 18.15 6.39
CA SER A 118 -9.29 18.77 5.44
C SER A 118 -10.72 18.83 5.96
N GLU A 119 -11.38 19.97 5.76
CA GLU A 119 -12.82 20.14 6.02
C GLU A 119 -13.69 19.71 4.81
N THR A 120 -13.08 19.51 3.64
CA THR A 120 -13.79 19.26 2.37
C THR A 120 -14.19 17.80 2.23
N ARG A 121 -15.50 17.54 2.34
CA ARG A 121 -16.05 16.17 2.26
C ARG A 121 -16.24 15.64 0.84
N MET A 122 -16.51 16.50 -0.15
CA MET A 122 -16.89 16.10 -1.51
C MET A 122 -15.83 15.23 -2.19
N ILE A 123 -14.56 15.61 -2.07
CA ILE A 123 -13.45 14.88 -2.67
C ILE A 123 -12.73 13.94 -1.70
N GLY A 124 -12.85 14.19 -0.40
CA GLY A 124 -12.23 13.35 0.62
C GLY A 124 -12.79 11.92 0.62
N VAL A 125 -14.10 11.74 0.45
CA VAL A 125 -14.72 10.40 0.44
C VAL A 125 -14.20 9.53 -0.72
N PRO A 126 -14.24 9.98 -1.99
CA PRO A 126 -13.72 9.18 -3.11
C PRO A 126 -12.24 8.83 -3.01
N ILE A 127 -11.40 9.74 -2.49
CA ILE A 127 -9.97 9.46 -2.27
C ILE A 127 -9.83 8.34 -1.24
N LEU A 128 -10.53 8.46 -0.10
CA LEU A 128 -10.47 7.49 0.98
C LEU A 128 -10.91 6.09 0.53
N GLU A 129 -12.03 6.00 -0.20
CA GLU A 129 -12.53 4.73 -0.75
C GLU A 129 -11.54 4.10 -1.73
N SER A 130 -10.84 4.93 -2.52
CA SER A 130 -9.81 4.45 -3.45
C SER A 130 -8.59 3.91 -2.70
N ILE A 131 -8.17 4.58 -1.61
CA ILE A 131 -7.10 4.11 -0.73
C ILE A 131 -7.49 2.81 -0.03
N GLU A 132 -8.71 2.71 0.50
CA GLU A 132 -9.23 1.49 1.15
C GLU A 132 -9.23 0.30 0.20
N ARG A 133 -9.76 0.48 -1.02
CA ARG A 133 -9.77 -0.56 -2.04
C ARG A 133 -8.35 -1.02 -2.37
N LEU A 134 -7.42 -0.08 -2.51
CA LEU A 134 -6.02 -0.41 -2.76
C LEU A 134 -5.43 -1.23 -1.59
N ILE A 135 -5.64 -0.81 -0.34
CA ILE A 135 -5.16 -1.53 0.85
C ILE A 135 -5.63 -3.00 0.79
N ASP A 136 -6.91 -3.19 0.55
CA ASP A 136 -7.52 -4.53 0.53
C ASP A 136 -6.97 -5.39 -0.61
N GLU A 137 -6.88 -4.85 -1.82
CA GLU A 137 -6.48 -5.60 -3.01
C GLU A 137 -4.98 -5.84 -3.09
N SER A 138 -4.17 -4.89 -2.63
CA SER A 138 -2.72 -4.90 -2.83
C SER A 138 -1.93 -5.44 -1.66
N PHE A 139 -2.48 -5.37 -0.44
CA PHE A 139 -1.78 -5.76 0.77
C PHE A 139 -2.54 -6.88 1.49
N ILE A 140 -3.77 -6.63 1.93
CA ILE A 140 -4.51 -7.57 2.79
C ILE A 140 -4.79 -8.90 2.08
N LYS A 141 -5.42 -8.87 0.90
CA LYS A 141 -5.74 -10.09 0.15
C LYS A 141 -4.48 -10.92 -0.19
N PRO A 142 -3.40 -10.36 -0.76
CA PRO A 142 -2.18 -11.11 -1.04
C PRO A 142 -1.54 -11.73 0.21
N TYR A 143 -1.52 -11.02 1.34
CA TYR A 143 -0.94 -11.56 2.57
C TYR A 143 -1.81 -12.68 3.19
N CYS A 144 -3.13 -12.51 3.20
CA CYS A 144 -4.06 -13.57 3.63
C CYS A 144 -4.01 -14.81 2.73
N GLN A 145 -3.89 -14.63 1.42
CA GLN A 145 -3.66 -15.75 0.50
C GLN A 145 -2.29 -16.42 0.75
N GLY A 146 -1.27 -15.64 1.07
CA GLY A 146 0.04 -16.14 1.49
C GLY A 146 -0.05 -17.08 2.69
N LEU A 147 -0.77 -16.66 3.73
CA LEU A 147 -1.05 -17.44 4.94
C LEU A 147 -1.76 -18.77 4.65
N LEU A 148 -2.85 -18.74 3.88
CA LEU A 148 -3.62 -19.94 3.55
C LEU A 148 -2.80 -20.95 2.74
N ASN A 149 -1.92 -20.46 1.86
CA ASN A 149 -1.02 -21.31 1.10
C ASN A 149 0.13 -21.87 1.96
N PHE A 150 0.59 -21.14 2.98
CA PHE A 150 1.58 -21.64 3.95
C PHE A 150 1.01 -22.81 4.77
N SER A 151 -0.23 -22.67 5.27
CA SER A 151 -0.94 -23.73 6.01
C SER A 151 -1.13 -25.02 5.20
N ARG A 152 -1.35 -24.89 3.88
CA ARG A 152 -1.47 -26.04 2.94
C ARG A 152 -0.12 -26.66 2.56
N GLY A 153 0.96 -25.89 2.55
CA GLY A 153 2.32 -26.39 2.27
C GLY A 153 2.97 -27.11 3.46
N SER A 154 2.62 -26.73 4.69
CA SER A 154 3.03 -27.43 5.92
C SER A 154 2.28 -28.74 6.19
N SER A 155 1.28 -29.07 5.36
CA SER A 155 0.46 -30.29 5.48
C SER A 155 0.74 -31.33 4.39
N SER A 156 1.85 -31.22 3.64
CA SER A 156 2.36 -32.33 2.84
C SER A 156 3.08 -33.33 3.76
N PRO A 157 2.56 -34.57 3.96
CA PRO A 157 3.31 -35.60 4.64
C PRO A 157 4.51 -35.94 3.78
N SER A 158 5.68 -36.01 4.40
CA SER A 158 6.83 -36.74 3.87
C SER A 158 6.41 -38.19 3.61
N SER A 159 6.05 -38.49 2.36
CA SER A 159 6.06 -39.86 1.86
C SER A 159 7.52 -40.27 1.64
N SER A 160 8.22 -40.51 2.75
CA SER A 160 9.33 -41.44 2.82
C SER A 160 8.75 -42.86 2.84
N SER A 161 9.50 -43.81 2.26
CA SER A 161 9.31 -45.27 2.23
C SER A 161 8.22 -45.79 1.27
N SER A 162 8.47 -46.73 0.34
CA SER A 162 9.63 -47.60 0.06
C SER A 162 9.71 -47.91 -1.44
#